data_AF-H0I239-F1
#
_entry.id   AF-H0I239-F1
#
_cell.length_a   1.000
_cell.length_b   1.000
_cell.length_c   1.000
_cell.angle_alpha   90.00
_cell.angle_beta   90.00
_cell.angle_gamma   90.00
#
_symmetry.space_group_name_H-M   'P 1'
#
loop_
_entity.id
_entity.type
_entity.pdbx_description
1 polymer ?
#
loop_
_entity_poly.entity_id
_entity_poly.type
_entity_poly.pdbx_seq_one_letter_code
_entity_poly.pdbx_strand_id
1 'polypeptide(L)' 'MRRGLLEAFAANDDIVVIEAAGNARSAVAVIEPQVEKVVIANPKQARAIVQAKIKTDSINAGVPGQLHADRSSGGDHG' A
#
# COMPACT_ATOMS: atom_id res chain seq x y z
N MET A 1 -15.57 0.83 -11.48
CA MET A 1 -15.23 2.01 -10.64
C MET A 1 -15.69 3.28 -11.33
N ARG A 2 -16.15 4.29 -10.58
CA ARG A 2 -16.53 5.61 -11.12
C ARG A 2 -15.48 6.63 -10.71
N ARG A 3 -14.81 7.25 -11.68
CA ARG A 3 -13.67 8.18 -11.47
C ARG A 3 -14.00 9.31 -10.50
N GLY A 4 -15.10 10.03 -10.72
CA GLY A 4 -15.45 11.19 -9.89
C GLY A 4 -15.70 10.87 -8.42
N LEU A 5 -16.06 9.63 -8.07
CA LEU A 5 -16.19 9.23 -6.66
C LEU A 5 -14.84 8.98 -5.98
N LEU A 6 -13.82 8.59 -6.73
CA LEU A 6 -12.46 8.41 -6.19
C LEU A 6 -11.78 9.76 -5.99
N GLU A 7 -12.00 10.69 -6.92
CA GLU A 7 -11.53 12.07 -6.81
C GLU A 7 -12.18 12.76 -5.61
N ALA A 8 -13.49 12.59 -5.41
CA ALA A 8 -14.20 13.17 -4.25
C ALA A 8 -13.84 12.52 -2.90
N PHE A 9 -13.32 11.29 -2.92
CA PHE A 9 -12.88 10.58 -1.72
C PHE A 9 -11.49 11.02 -1.25
N ALA A 10 -10.62 11.41 -2.19
CA ALA A 10 -9.22 11.73 -1.94
C ALA A 10 -9.04 13.17 -1.45
N ALA A 11 -8.41 13.36 -0.28
CA ALA A 11 -7.95 14.66 0.19
C ALA A 11 -6.42 14.76 0.17
N ASN A 12 -5.89 15.98 -0.01
CA ASN A 12 -4.45 16.22 -0.21
C ASN A 12 -3.54 15.68 0.90
N ASP A 13 -4.04 15.62 2.13
CA ASP A 13 -3.25 15.19 3.30
C ASP A 13 -3.46 13.69 3.63
N ASP A 14 -4.21 12.95 2.81
CA ASP A 14 -4.49 11.55 3.06
C ASP A 14 -3.33 10.63 2.63
N ILE A 15 -3.17 9.53 3.37
CA ILE A 15 -2.40 8.37 2.93
C ILE A 15 -3.39 7.29 2.53
N VAL A 16 -3.46 6.97 1.24
CA VAL A 16 -4.41 5.99 0.72
C VAL A 16 -3.74 4.64 0.48
N VAL A 17 -4.33 3.59 1.04
CA VAL A 17 -3.92 2.20 0.80
C VAL A 17 -4.88 1.55 -0.19
N ILE A 18 -4.35 1.05 -1.31
CA ILE A 18 -5.13 0.31 -2.30
C ILE A 18 -4.70 -1.15 -2.29
N GLU A 19 -5.66 -2.06 -2.10
CA GLU A 19 -5.43 -3.49 -2.23
C GLU A 19 -5.26 -3.86 -3.71
N ALA A 20 -4.14 -4.53 -4.04
CA ALA A 20 -3.84 -5.03 -5.38
C ALA A 20 -4.69 -6.27 -5.77
N ALA A 21 -6.01 -6.16 -5.68
CA ALA A 21 -6.93 -7.15 -6.22
C ALA A 21 -7.11 -6.89 -7.73
N GLY A 22 -6.26 -7.51 -8.56
CA GLY A 22 -6.28 -7.31 -10.02
C GLY A 22 -5.54 -6.04 -10.47
N ASN A 23 -6.09 -5.29 -11.44
CA ASN A 23 -5.44 -4.08 -11.97
C ASN A 23 -5.68 -2.84 -11.08
N ALA A 24 -4.98 -2.76 -9.94
CA ALA A 24 -5.03 -1.60 -9.05
C ALA A 24 -4.41 -0.32 -9.66
N ARG A 25 -3.62 -0.44 -10.74
CA ARG A 25 -2.89 0.67 -11.36
C ARG A 25 -3.81 1.75 -11.91
N SER A 26 -4.99 1.37 -12.40
CA SER A 26 -6.00 2.33 -12.87
C SER A 26 -6.64 3.14 -11.74
N ALA A 27 -6.74 2.60 -10.53
CA ALA A 27 -7.22 3.33 -9.36
C ALA A 27 -6.12 4.26 -8.80
N VAL A 28 -4.87 3.77 -8.75
CA VAL A 28 -3.70 4.59 -8.38
C VAL A 28 -3.62 5.84 -9.23
N ALA A 29 -3.70 5.71 -10.55
CA ALA A 29 -3.56 6.84 -11.47
C ALA A 29 -4.63 7.94 -11.27
N VAL A 30 -5.75 7.63 -10.63
CA VAL A 30 -6.81 8.60 -10.30
C VAL A 30 -6.57 9.24 -8.93
N ILE A 31 -6.08 8.47 -7.95
CA ILE A 31 -5.93 8.93 -6.55
C ILE A 31 -4.59 9.63 -6.32
N GLU A 32 -3.50 9.13 -6.92
CA GLU A 32 -2.13 9.59 -6.68
C GLU A 32 -1.94 11.11 -6.81
N PRO A 33 -2.58 11.82 -7.76
CA PRO A 33 -2.45 13.28 -7.85
C PRO A 33 -3.19 14.07 -6.77
N GLN A 34 -4.06 13.42 -5.98
CA GLN A 34 -5.00 14.06 -5.07
C GLN A 34 -4.64 13.87 -3.59
N VAL A 35 -3.60 13.08 -3.28
CA VAL A 35 -3.25 12.66 -1.91
C VAL A 35 -1.74 12.73 -1.69
N GLU A 36 -1.31 12.80 -0.43
CA GLU A 36 0.12 12.86 -0.08
C GLU A 36 0.87 11.59 -0.52
N LYS A 37 0.22 10.42 -0.35
CA LYS A 37 0.85 9.14 -0.65
C LYS A 37 -0.17 8.05 -0.97
N VAL A 38 0.15 7.25 -1.99
CA VAL A 38 -0.56 6.00 -2.29
C VAL A 38 0.33 4.80 -1.98
N VAL A 39 -0.18 3.85 -1.21
CA VAL A 39 0.48 2.58 -0.89
C VAL A 39 -0.29 1.44 -1.54
N ILE A 40 0.40 0.63 -2.35
CA ILE A 40 -0.19 -0.58 -2.91
C ILE A 40 0.08 -1.75 -1.97
N ALA A 41 -0.99 -2.23 -1.33
CA ALA A 41 -0.93 -3.44 -0.52
C ALA A 41 -1.09 -4.67 -1.40
N ASN A 42 -0.16 -5.64 -1.29
CA ASN A 42 -0.30 -6.94 -1.92
C ASN A 42 -1.14 -7.86 -1.00
N PRO A 43 -2.38 -8.23 -1.39
CA PRO A 43 -3.24 -9.04 -0.53
C PRO A 43 -2.70 -10.45 -0.26
N LYS A 44 -1.88 -11.01 -1.16
CA LYS A 44 -1.21 -12.29 -0.88
C LYS A 44 -0.18 -12.14 0.23
N GLN A 45 0.58 -11.05 0.24
CA GLN A 45 1.54 -10.76 1.30
C GLN A 45 0.84 -10.44 2.62
N ALA A 46 -0.20 -9.60 2.59
CA ALA A 46 -0.99 -9.29 3.79
C ALA A 46 -1.62 -10.56 4.40
N ARG A 47 -2.21 -11.43 3.58
CA ARG A 47 -2.77 -12.72 4.02
C ARG A 47 -1.68 -13.67 4.53
N ALA A 48 -0.53 -13.75 3.87
CA ALA A 48 0.58 -14.57 4.34
C ALA A 48 1.11 -14.09 5.70
N ILE A 49 1.22 -12.76 5.90
CA ILE A 49 1.61 -12.17 7.19
C ILE A 49 0.55 -12.45 8.26
N VAL A 50 -0.73 -12.29 7.96
CA VAL A 50 -1.81 -12.57 8.93
C VAL A 50 -1.87 -14.06 9.27
N GLN A 51 -1.74 -14.95 8.29
CA GLN A 51 -1.70 -16.40 8.52
C GLN A 51 -0.45 -16.82 9.29
N ALA A 52 0.70 -16.23 8.97
CA ALA A 52 1.93 -16.44 9.72
C ALA A 52 1.78 -15.91 11.15
N LYS A 53 1.19 -14.73 11.36
CA LYS A 53 0.88 -14.19 12.69
C LYS A 53 -0.06 -15.09 13.46
N ILE A 54 -1.16 -15.58 12.89
CA ILE A 54 -2.04 -16.55 13.58
C ILE A 54 -1.26 -17.81 13.95
N LYS A 55 -0.40 -18.30 13.04
CA LYS A 55 0.46 -19.47 13.29
C LYS A 55 1.55 -19.17 14.34
N THR A 56 2.02 -17.93 14.45
CA THR A 56 3.07 -17.48 15.39
C THR A 56 2.49 -17.02 16.72
N ASP A 57 1.32 -16.40 16.80
CA ASP A 57 0.59 -16.04 18.03
C ASP A 57 0.13 -17.28 18.79
N SER A 58 -0.02 -18.40 18.08
CA SER A 58 -0.14 -19.74 18.68
C SER A 58 1.14 -20.19 19.40
N ILE A 59 2.28 -19.55 19.16
CA ILE A 59 3.63 -20.02 19.54
C ILE A 59 4.44 -18.97 20.34
N ASN A 60 4.35 -17.66 20.07
CA ASN A 60 4.93 -16.56 20.88
C ASN A 60 4.52 -15.15 20.38
N ALA A 61 4.12 -14.25 21.28
CA ALA A 61 3.74 -12.87 21.03
C ALA A 61 4.95 -11.93 20.84
N GLY A 62 5.61 -11.98 19.69
CA GLY A 62 6.78 -11.14 19.35
C GLY A 62 6.67 -10.49 17.97
N VAL A 63 6.54 -9.16 17.94
CA VAL A 63 6.33 -8.33 16.73
C VAL A 63 7.48 -8.45 15.71
N PRO A 64 7.19 -8.62 14.39
CA PRO A 64 8.13 -8.22 13.34
C PRO A 64 7.54 -7.05 12.54
N GLY A 65 8.11 -5.87 12.76
CA GLY A 65 7.90 -4.68 11.94
C GLY A 65 9.21 -4.30 11.27
N GLN A 66 9.30 -4.45 9.95
CA GLN A 66 9.98 -3.50 9.05
C GLN A 66 9.64 -3.88 7.60
N LEU A 67 8.75 -3.13 6.97
CA LEU A 67 8.56 -3.19 5.52
C LEU A 67 9.63 -2.27 4.90
N HIS A 68 10.58 -2.86 4.17
CA HIS A 68 11.61 -2.10 3.47
C HIS A 68 10.97 -1.26 2.37
N ALA A 69 11.05 0.07 2.50
CA ALA A 69 10.88 0.99 1.40
C ALA A 69 12.18 0.97 0.58
N ASP A 70 12.14 0.31 -0.57
CA ASP A 70 13.23 0.34 -1.55
C ASP A 70 13.25 1.72 -2.22
N ARG A 71 14.33 2.46 -2.01
CA ARG A 71 14.58 3.78 -2.62
C ARG A 71 15.36 3.54 -3.90
N SER A 72 14.67 3.48 -5.03
CA SER A 72 15.30 3.69 -6.33
C SER A 72 15.12 5.15 -6.74
N SER A 73 16.17 5.95 -6.60
CA SER A 73 16.33 7.20 -7.35
C SER A 73 17.72 7.20 -7.98
N GLY A 74 17.77 6.95 -9.29
CA GLY A 74 18.90 7.36 -10.11
C GLY A 74 18.88 8.88 -10.32
N GLY A 75 20.05 9.48 -10.53
CA GLY A 75 20.16 10.89 -10.95
C GLY A 75 21.45 11.56 -10.50
N ASP A 76 22.50 11.32 -11.28
CA ASP A 76 23.75 12.08 -11.44
C ASP A 76 23.64 13.61 -11.24
N HIS A 77 24.67 14.23 -10.62
CA HIS A 77 25.24 15.54 -10.98
C HIS A 77 26.62 15.71 -10.31
N GLY A 78 27.68 15.57 -11.12
CA GLY A 78 29.06 15.98 -10.82
C GLY A 78 29.87 16.18 -12.09
#